data_AF-A0A164GDL0-F1
#
_entry.id   AF-A0A164GDL0-F1
#
_cell.length_a   1.000
_cell.length_b   1.000
_cell.length_c   1.000
_cell.angle_alpha   90.00
_cell.angle_beta   90.00
_cell.angle_gamma   90.00
#
_symmetry.space_group_name_H-M   'P 1'
#
loop_
_entity.id
_entity.type
_entity.pdbx_description
1 polymer ?
#
loop_
_entity_poly.entity_id
_entity_poly.type
_entity_poly.pdbx_seq_one_letter_code
_entity_poly.pdbx_strand_id
1 'polypeptide(L)'
;MRKGDLAGDKHPVTGIPYDADGFPIFESKGEVLLKEADFKKSRTTQSRKCSKALYEQIMENPELALNFTEEEIQLFKIGKTPEHYTWHHHQDAGRMQLVDYQTHHDTGHTGGYKIWGKDSDK
;
A
#
# COMPACT_ATOMS: atom_id res chain seq x y z
N MET A 1 -2.35 -6.38 14.69
CA MET A 1 -3.35 -7.32 15.23
C MET A 1 -4.41 -7.40 14.14
N ARG A 2 -4.73 -8.60 13.63
CA ARG A 2 -5.85 -8.76 12.69
C ARG A 2 -7.08 -8.26 13.44
N LYS A 3 -7.87 -7.35 12.87
CA LYS A 3 -9.10 -6.89 13.54
C LYS A 3 -10.21 -7.88 13.24
N GLY A 4 -9.99 -9.14 13.65
CA GLY A 4 -10.96 -10.22 13.43
C GLY A 4 -12.33 -9.91 14.05
N ASP A 5 -12.35 -9.17 15.16
CA ASP A 5 -13.57 -8.68 15.80
C ASP A 5 -14.36 -7.66 14.96
N LEU A 6 -13.74 -7.07 13.93
CA LEU A 6 -14.35 -6.12 13.00
C LEU A 6 -14.55 -6.71 11.59
N ALA A 7 -14.39 -8.03 11.41
CA ALA A 7 -14.59 -8.68 10.13
C ALA A 7 -16.01 -8.43 9.59
N GLY A 8 -16.10 -7.92 8.35
CA GLY A 8 -17.37 -7.52 7.73
C GLY A 8 -17.99 -6.21 8.26
N ASP A 9 -17.31 -5.51 9.17
CA ASP A 9 -17.75 -4.20 9.70
C ASP A 9 -16.78 -3.08 9.25
N LYS A 10 -16.95 -1.86 9.79
CA LYS A 10 -16.13 -0.68 9.49
C LYS A 10 -15.33 -0.23 10.70
N HIS A 11 -14.16 0.35 10.44
CA HIS A 11 -13.36 0.96 11.49
C HIS A 11 -14.13 2.13 12.14
N PRO A 12 -14.28 2.20 13.48
CA PRO A 12 -15.18 3.13 14.14
C PRO A 12 -14.77 4.61 14.03
N VAL A 13 -13.50 4.89 13.68
CA VAL A 13 -12.98 6.26 13.55
C VAL A 13 -12.87 6.67 12.09
N THR A 14 -12.29 5.81 11.24
CA THR A 14 -11.95 6.14 9.85
C THR A 14 -13.05 5.73 8.86
N GLY A 15 -13.99 4.89 9.28
CA GLY A 15 -15.05 4.36 8.42
C GLY A 15 -14.57 3.34 7.37
N ILE A 16 -13.28 3.02 7.33
CA ILE A 16 -12.72 2.04 6.39
C ILE A 16 -13.34 0.67 6.64
N PRO A 17 -13.96 0.04 5.61
CA PRO A 17 -14.53 -1.29 5.76
C PRO A 17 -13.43 -2.33 5.89
N TYR A 18 -13.73 -3.39 6.63
CA TYR A 18 -12.96 -4.62 6.67
C TYR A 18 -13.64 -5.70 5.84
N ASP A 19 -12.85 -6.55 5.18
CA ASP A 19 -13.36 -7.75 4.53
C ASP A 19 -13.81 -8.81 5.55
N ALA A 20 -14.30 -9.95 5.05
CA ALA A 20 -14.77 -11.07 5.88
C ALA A 20 -13.66 -11.71 6.75
N ASP A 21 -12.40 -11.39 6.47
CA ASP A 21 -11.20 -11.85 7.16
C ASP A 21 -10.64 -10.81 8.15
N GLY A 22 -11.24 -9.62 8.21
CA GLY A 22 -10.81 -8.53 9.07
C GLY A 22 -9.62 -7.73 8.51
N PHE A 23 -9.40 -7.71 7.19
CA PHE A 23 -8.43 -6.84 6.52
C PHE A 23 -9.08 -5.57 5.98
N PRO A 24 -8.42 -4.40 6.15
CA PRO A 24 -8.98 -3.14 5.70
C PRO A 24 -9.02 -3.07 4.17
N ILE A 25 -10.10 -2.50 3.64
CA ILE A 25 -10.29 -2.24 2.22
C ILE A 25 -10.04 -0.74 1.99
N PHE A 26 -8.80 -0.38 1.69
CA PHE A 26 -8.42 0.99 1.40
C PHE A 26 -8.77 1.38 -0.04
N GLU A 27 -9.05 2.67 -0.26
CA GLU A 27 -9.06 3.24 -1.60
C GLU A 27 -7.61 3.39 -2.10
N SER A 28 -7.22 2.54 -3.05
CA SER A 28 -5.88 2.62 -3.64
C SER A 28 -5.84 3.62 -4.79
N LYS A 29 -4.78 4.45 -4.81
CA LYS A 29 -4.47 5.35 -5.93
C LYS A 29 -3.57 4.70 -6.98
N GLY A 30 -2.96 3.55 -6.66
CA GLY A 30 -2.09 2.83 -7.58
C GLY A 30 -1.61 1.52 -6.95
N GLU A 31 -1.48 0.48 -7.78
CA GLU A 31 -1.10 -0.85 -7.33
C GLU A 31 0.12 -1.39 -8.07
N VAL A 32 1.00 -2.04 -7.32
CA VAL A 32 2.21 -2.67 -7.85
C VAL A 32 2.30 -4.08 -7.30
N LEU A 33 2.68 -5.02 -8.17
CA LEU A 33 3.10 -6.35 -7.75
C LEU A 33 4.59 -6.34 -7.42
N LEU A 34 4.93 -6.41 -6.14
CA LEU A 34 6.30 -6.55 -5.67
C LEU A 34 6.83 -7.95 -6.06
N LYS A 35 8.07 -8.02 -6.53
CA LYS A 35 8.71 -9.31 -6.85
C LYS A 35 9.04 -10.07 -5.57
N GLU A 36 8.88 -11.39 -5.57
CA GLU A 36 9.15 -12.26 -4.41
C GLU A 36 10.58 -12.07 -3.85
N ALA A 37 11.57 -11.90 -4.73
CA ALA A 37 12.96 -11.63 -4.35
C ALA A 37 13.15 -10.34 -3.50
N ASP A 38 12.13 -9.48 -3.44
CA ASP A 38 12.10 -8.26 -2.65
C ASP A 38 11.23 -8.36 -1.37
N PHE A 39 10.50 -9.46 -1.14
CA PHE A 39 9.58 -9.61 0.00
C PHE A 39 10.24 -9.47 1.38
N LYS A 40 11.50 -9.93 1.48
CA LYS A 40 12.26 -9.90 2.74
C LYS A 40 13.12 -8.64 2.91
N LYS A 41 13.02 -7.68 2.00
CA LYS A 41 13.73 -6.40 2.10
C LYS A 41 13.04 -5.46 3.09
N SER A 42 13.72 -4.37 3.47
CA SER A 42 13.14 -3.35 4.34
C SER A 42 11.95 -2.66 3.69
N ARG A 43 10.98 -2.20 4.49
CA ARG A 43 9.84 -1.38 4.04
C ARG A 43 10.30 -0.23 3.12
N THR A 44 11.31 0.54 3.53
CA THR A 44 11.87 1.63 2.71
C THR A 44 12.36 1.16 1.33
N THR A 45 13.00 -0.01 1.25
CA THR A 45 13.47 -0.56 -0.02
C THR A 45 12.32 -0.98 -0.91
N GLN A 46 11.29 -1.59 -0.33
CA GLN A 46 10.08 -2.01 -1.04
C GLN A 46 9.29 -0.81 -1.55
N SER A 47 9.04 0.19 -0.68
CA SER A 47 8.37 1.45 -1.05
C SER A 47 9.10 2.14 -2.20
N ARG A 48 10.44 2.25 -2.14
CA ARG A 48 11.23 2.83 -3.23
C ARG A 48 11.06 2.09 -4.55
N LYS A 49 11.00 0.76 -4.51
CA LYS A 49 10.78 -0.08 -5.71
C LYS A 49 9.37 0.10 -6.26
N CYS A 50 8.37 0.10 -5.40
CA CYS A 50 6.98 0.28 -5.79
C CYS A 50 6.75 1.68 -6.39
N SER A 51 7.32 2.74 -5.80
CA SER A 51 7.26 4.08 -6.37
C SER A 51 7.84 4.15 -7.79
N LYS A 52 8.98 3.52 -8.05
CA LYS A 52 9.56 3.50 -9.40
C LYS A 52 8.71 2.69 -10.39
N ALA A 53 8.19 1.55 -9.96
CA ALA A 53 7.30 0.75 -10.79
C ALA A 53 5.98 1.47 -11.10
N LEU A 54 5.42 2.20 -10.14
CA LEU A 54 4.23 3.03 -10.35
C LEU A 54 4.51 4.14 -11.36
N TYR A 55 5.68 4.79 -11.28
CA TYR A 55 6.09 5.76 -12.30
C TYR A 55 6.13 5.14 -13.71
N GLU A 56 6.72 3.96 -13.86
CA GLU A 56 6.74 3.25 -15.15
C GLU A 56 5.31 2.98 -15.67
N GLN A 57 4.39 2.52 -14.80
CA GLN A 57 2.98 2.34 -15.16
C GLN A 57 2.28 3.64 -15.56
N ILE A 58 2.55 4.75 -14.86
CA ILE A 58 1.98 6.08 -15.18
C ILE A 58 2.42 6.54 -16.57
N MET A 59 3.68 6.31 -16.95
CA MET A 59 4.19 6.68 -18.28
C MET A 59 3.53 5.88 -19.41
N GLU A 60 3.04 4.68 -19.12
CA GLU A 60 2.36 3.80 -20.07
C GLU A 60 0.83 3.99 -20.06
N ASN A 61 0.27 4.57 -19.00
CA ASN A 61 -1.16 4.75 -18.81
C ASN A 61 -1.51 6.21 -18.44
N PRO A 62 -1.91 7.03 -19.42
CA PRO A 62 -2.32 8.42 -19.18
C PRO A 62 -3.51 8.58 -18.22
N GLU A 63 -4.42 7.60 -18.13
CA GLU A 63 -5.54 7.67 -17.18
C GLU A 63 -5.07 7.52 -15.74
N LEU A 64 -4.05 6.70 -15.50
CA LEU A 64 -3.46 6.54 -14.17
C LEU A 64 -2.78 7.84 -13.72
N ALA A 65 -2.14 8.56 -14.65
CA ALA A 65 -1.50 9.85 -14.39
C ALA A 65 -2.47 10.90 -13.82
N LEU A 66 -3.76 10.84 -14.19
CA LEU A 66 -4.78 11.79 -13.72
C LEU A 66 -5.03 11.73 -12.21
N ASN A 67 -4.56 10.69 -11.52
CA ASN A 67 -4.68 10.57 -10.07
C ASN A 67 -3.59 11.34 -9.30
N PHE A 68 -2.60 11.90 -10.01
CA PHE A 68 -1.40 12.46 -9.40
C PHE A 68 -1.05 13.84 -9.96
N THR A 69 -0.38 14.66 -9.17
CA THR A 69 0.24 15.89 -9.68
C THR A 69 1.56 15.59 -10.39
N GLU A 70 2.04 16.54 -11.19
CA GLU A 70 3.34 16.41 -11.85
C GLU A 70 4.48 16.25 -10.83
N GLU A 71 4.43 16.98 -9.71
CA GLU A 71 5.41 16.88 -8.63
C GLU A 71 5.44 15.48 -8.00
N GLU A 72 4.27 14.88 -7.77
CA GLU A 72 4.15 13.51 -7.25
C GLU A 72 4.72 12.49 -8.23
N ILE A 73 4.42 12.64 -9.52
CA ILE A 73 4.98 11.81 -10.60
C ILE A 73 6.52 11.90 -10.60
N GLN A 74 7.09 13.09 -10.45
CA GLN A 74 8.54 13.26 -10.34
C GLN A 74 9.13 12.65 -9.05
N LEU A 75 8.38 12.62 -7.94
CA LEU A 75 8.80 11.90 -6.74
C LEU A 75 8.83 10.39 -6.97
N PHE A 76 7.82 9.83 -7.63
CA PHE A 76 7.78 8.40 -7.96
C PHE A 76 8.95 7.97 -8.84
N LYS A 77 9.31 8.81 -9.84
CA LYS A 77 10.47 8.61 -10.72
C LYS A 77 11.78 8.37 -9.96
N ILE A 78 12.03 9.13 -8.90
CA ILE A 78 13.22 8.99 -8.06
C ILE A 78 13.06 7.96 -6.93
N GLY A 79 11.92 7.29 -6.88
CA GLY A 79 11.58 6.26 -5.89
C GLY A 79 11.21 6.81 -4.52
N LYS A 80 10.70 8.05 -4.46
CA LYS A 80 10.09 8.60 -3.26
C LYS A 80 8.58 8.36 -3.28
N THR A 81 7.98 8.41 -2.10
CA THR A 81 6.53 8.44 -1.92
C THR A 81 6.17 9.87 -1.49
N PRO A 82 5.18 10.53 -2.11
CA PRO A 82 4.67 11.81 -1.64
C PRO A 82 4.23 11.72 -0.17
N GLU A 83 4.37 12.82 0.58
CA GLU A 83 4.26 12.79 2.05
C GLU A 83 2.88 12.35 2.57
N HIS A 84 1.81 12.63 1.82
CA HIS A 84 0.44 12.24 2.19
C HIS A 84 0.07 10.82 1.72
N TYR A 85 1.00 10.07 1.11
CA TYR A 85 0.78 8.68 0.74
C TYR A 85 1.69 7.73 1.50
N THR A 86 1.26 6.46 1.57
CA THR A 86 2.10 5.35 2.03
C THR A 86 1.87 4.11 1.17
N TRP A 87 2.86 3.23 1.14
CA TRP A 87 2.74 1.92 0.53
C TRP A 87 2.21 0.92 1.56
N HIS A 88 0.94 0.56 1.42
CA HIS A 88 0.28 -0.49 2.18
C HIS A 88 0.63 -1.87 1.61
N HIS A 89 1.02 -2.80 2.48
CA HIS A 89 1.19 -4.21 2.14
C HIS A 89 -0.14 -4.92 2.29
N HIS A 90 -0.75 -5.34 1.18
CA HIS A 90 -2.02 -6.09 1.18
C HIS A 90 -1.82 -7.53 1.69
N GLN A 91 -2.90 -8.20 2.12
CA GLN A 91 -2.84 -9.59 2.58
C GLN A 91 -2.39 -10.56 1.49
N ASP A 92 -2.76 -10.28 0.24
CA ASP A 92 -2.28 -11.03 -0.93
C ASP A 92 -0.79 -10.78 -1.15
N ALA A 93 -0.04 -11.87 -1.31
CA ALA A 93 1.42 -11.82 -1.39
C ALA A 93 1.90 -10.91 -2.52
N GLY A 94 2.76 -9.95 -2.17
CA GLY A 94 3.37 -9.02 -3.13
C GLY A 94 2.46 -7.90 -3.62
N ARG A 95 1.15 -7.93 -3.36
CA ARG A 95 0.26 -6.83 -3.73
C ARG A 95 0.51 -5.62 -2.84
N MET A 96 0.99 -4.55 -3.45
CA MET A 96 1.32 -3.28 -2.81
C MET A 96 0.34 -2.21 -3.29
N GLN A 97 -0.26 -1.49 -2.36
CA GLN A 97 -1.24 -0.44 -2.66
C GLN A 97 -0.71 0.91 -2.17
N LEU A 98 -0.71 1.91 -3.04
CA LEU A 98 -0.50 3.29 -2.64
C LEU A 98 -1.82 3.83 -2.09
N VAL A 99 -1.83 4.27 -0.83
CA VAL A 99 -3.03 4.72 -0.11
C VAL A 99 -2.72 5.99 0.68
N ASP A 100 -3.76 6.73 1.05
CA ASP A 100 -3.65 7.90 1.94
C ASP A 100 -2.97 7.53 3.27
N TYR A 101 -1.95 8.30 3.65
CA TYR A 101 -1.13 8.03 4.83
C TYR A 101 -1.96 8.12 6.11
N GLN A 102 -2.75 9.18 6.27
CA GLN A 102 -3.46 9.45 7.52
C GLN A 102 -4.53 8.39 7.77
N THR A 103 -5.32 8.08 6.76
CA THR A 103 -6.35 7.04 6.79
C THR A 103 -5.75 5.66 7.09
N HIS A 104 -4.61 5.33 6.48
CA HIS A 104 -3.90 4.09 6.76
C HIS A 104 -3.32 4.04 8.18
N HIS A 105 -2.76 5.15 8.65
CA HIS A 105 -2.20 5.28 10.00
C HIS A 105 -3.28 5.10 11.08
N ASP A 106 -4.43 5.75 10.90
CA ASP A 106 -5.53 5.77 11.86
C ASP A 106 -6.39 4.52 11.82
N THR A 107 -6.27 3.70 10.77
CA THR A 107 -6.98 2.42 10.64
C THR A 107 -6.11 1.30 11.21
N GLY A 108 -6.43 0.80 12.40
CA GLY A 108 -5.61 -0.25 13.02
C GLY A 108 -5.73 -1.61 12.32
N HIS A 109 -4.64 -2.17 11.80
CA HIS A 109 -4.69 -3.44 11.05
C HIS A 109 -3.41 -4.30 11.16
N THR A 110 -3.45 -5.51 10.59
CA THR A 110 -2.25 -6.30 10.25
C THR A 110 -2.11 -6.31 8.73
N GLY A 111 -1.06 -5.66 8.21
CA GLY A 111 -0.75 -5.71 6.78
C GLY A 111 0.13 -6.90 6.37
N GLY A 112 0.22 -7.12 5.07
CA GLY A 112 1.00 -8.17 4.41
C GLY A 112 2.46 -8.26 4.78
N TYR A 113 3.08 -7.16 5.25
CA TYR A 113 4.48 -7.22 5.68
C TYR A 113 4.71 -8.17 6.85
N LYS A 114 3.69 -8.39 7.70
CA LYS A 114 3.72 -9.40 8.77
C LYS A 114 3.31 -10.79 8.30
N ILE A 115 2.66 -10.91 7.14
CA ILE A 115 2.11 -12.17 6.62
C ILE A 115 3.13 -12.85 5.70
N TRP A 116 3.70 -12.09 4.76
CA TRP A 116 4.64 -12.58 3.74
C TRP A 116 5.93 -11.76 3.64
N GLY A 117 5.97 -10.58 4.26
CA GLY A 117 7.13 -9.71 4.25
C GLY A 117 8.26 -10.14 5.21
N LYS A 118 9.19 -9.22 5.48
CA LYS A 118 10.33 -9.48 6.38
C LYS A 118 9.90 -9.78 7.82
N ASP A 119 8.75 -9.26 8.27
CA ASP A 119 8.27 -9.52 9.63
C ASP A 119 7.49 -10.85 9.74
N SER A 120 7.34 -11.64 8.66
CA SER A 120 6.66 -12.94 8.74
C SER A 120 7.53 -14.05 9.35
N ASP A 121 8.83 -13.81 9.50
CA ASP A 121 9.78 -14.76 10.09
C ASP A 121 9.96 -14.51 11.60
N LYS A 122 9.15 -13.62 12.18
CA LYS A 122 9.22 -13.16 13.58
C LYS A 122 8.12 -13.75 14.45
#